data_AF-A0A9N7G377-F1
#
_entry.id   AF-A0A9N7G377-F1
#
_cell.length_a   1.000
_cell.length_b   1.000
_cell.length_c   1.000
_cell.angle_alpha   90.00
_cell.angle_beta   90.00
_cell.angle_gamma   90.00
#
_symmetry.space_group_name_H-M   'P 1'
#
loop_
_entity.id
_entity.type
_entity.pdbx_description
1 polymer ?
#
loop_
_entity_poly.entity_id
_entity_poly.type
_entity_poly.pdbx_seq_one_letter_code
_entity_poly.pdbx_strand_id
1 'polypeptide(L)' 'MNQHQFDALCSFAYNCGYPKLLNSTLYKRICAGVRDSSLKSNFEAYKKVGNKVCQGLLNRRRDEYEMFMYGDYKRNH' A
#
# COMPACT_ATOMS: atom_id res chain seq x y z
N MET A 1 4.30 8.22 12.92
CA MET A 1 3.58 8.16 11.63
C MET A 1 3.50 9.59 11.11
N ASN A 2 3.91 9.82 9.87
CA ASN A 2 3.87 11.14 9.25
C ASN A 2 2.63 11.27 8.35
N GLN A 3 2.28 12.50 7.95
CA GLN A 3 1.11 12.80 7.11
C GLN A 3 1.03 11.91 5.85
N HIS A 4 2.14 11.76 5.13
CA HIS A 4 2.22 10.94 3.91
C HIS A 4 1.98 9.43 4.16
N GLN A 5 2.35 8.92 5.34
CA GLN A 5 2.08 7.53 5.69
C GLN A 5 0.59 7.30 5.96
N PHE A 6 -0.08 8.28 6.56
CA PHE A 6 -1.52 8.23 6.79
C PHE A 6 -2.28 8.34 5.47
N ASP A 7 -1.90 9.29 4.61
CA ASP A 7 -2.54 9.50 3.31
C ASP A 7 -2.43 8.27 2.40
N ALA A 8 -1.26 7.61 2.39
CA ALA A 8 -1.07 6.36 1.66
C ALA A 8 -1.96 5.22 2.19
N LEU A 9 -2.11 5.10 3.51
CA LEU A 9 -3.00 4.12 4.13
C LEU A 9 -4.48 4.43 3.86
N CYS A 10 -4.87 5.69 3.87
CA CYS A 10 -6.22 6.13 3.49
C CYS A 10 -6.53 5.82 2.03
N SER A 11 -5.62 6.10 1.09
CA SER A 11 -5.78 5.73 -0.32
C SER A 11 -5.93 4.22 -0.48
N PHE A 12 -5.07 3.45 0.19
CA PHE A 12 -5.12 1.99 0.16
C PHE A 12 -6.44 1.47 0.72
N ALA A 13 -6.88 1.96 1.88
CA ALA A 13 -8.11 1.54 2.54
C ALA A 13 -9.35 1.91 1.72
N TYR A 14 -9.35 3.06 1.07
CA TYR A 14 -10.41 3.49 0.15
C TYR A 14 -10.54 2.55 -1.05
N ASN A 15 -9.41 2.12 -1.63
CA ASN A 15 -9.43 1.27 -2.81
C ASN A 15 -9.64 -0.23 -2.50
N CYS A 16 -9.04 -0.75 -1.43
CA CYS A 16 -9.06 -2.19 -1.11
C CYS A 16 -10.05 -2.59 -0.01
N GLY A 17 -10.55 -1.62 0.75
CA GLY A 17 -11.39 -1.82 1.92
C GLY A 17 -10.58 -2.02 3.20
N TYR A 18 -10.98 -1.30 4.26
CA TYR A 18 -10.36 -1.38 5.59
C TYR A 18 -10.32 -2.80 6.23
N PRO A 19 -11.28 -3.73 6.02
CA PRO A 19 -11.25 -5.03 6.70
C PRO A 19 -10.12 -5.93 6.18
N LYS A 20 -9.81 -5.79 4.88
CA LYS A 20 -8.71 -6.52 4.22
C LYS A 20 -7.34 -5.95 4.60
N LEU A 21 -7.28 -4.65 4.91
CA LEU A 21 -6.08 -4.00 5.43
C LEU A 21 -5.84 -4.40 6.90
N LEU A 22 -6.84 -4.31 7.78
CA LEU A 22 -6.65 -4.57 9.21
C LEU A 22 -6.21 -6.01 9.52
N ASN A 23 -6.72 -6.99 8.77
CA ASN A 23 -6.32 -8.40 8.93
C ASN A 23 -5.03 -8.77 8.19
N SER A 24 -4.40 -7.82 7.52
CA SER A 24 -3.22 -8.08 6.68
C SER A 24 -1.92 -8.14 7.46
N THR A 25 -0.97 -8.88 6.90
CA THR A 25 0.43 -8.82 7.32
C THR A 25 1.02 -7.42 7.12
N LEU A 26 0.52 -6.65 6.15
CA LEU A 26 0.92 -5.27 5.89
C LEU A 26 0.65 -4.38 7.11
N TYR A 27 -0.59 -4.37 7.62
CA TYR A 27 -0.98 -3.57 8.78
C TYR A 27 -0.22 -4.00 10.04
N LYS A 28 -0.06 -5.31 10.27
CA LYS A 28 0.76 -5.82 11.39
C LYS A 28 2.20 -5.33 11.32
N ARG A 29 2.84 -5.36 10.14
CA ARG A 29 4.21 -4.84 9.94
C ARG A 29 4.28 -3.32 10.15
N ILE A 30 3.30 -2.58 9.64
CA ILE A 30 3.23 -1.13 9.80
C ILE A 30 3.08 -0.74 11.27
N CYS A 31 2.22 -1.43 12.03
CA CYS A 31 2.07 -1.28 13.48
C CYS A 31 3.32 -1.69 14.25
N ALA A 32 4.05 -2.71 13.78
CA ALA A 32 5.35 -3.11 14.34
C ALA A 32 6.49 -2.14 14.00
N GLY A 33 6.21 -1.02 13.33
CA GLY A 33 7.21 0.00 12.98
C GLY A 33 8.09 -0.37 11.78
N VAL A 34 7.77 -1.46 11.06
CA VAL A 34 8.51 -1.86 9.86
C VAL A 34 8.31 -0.81 8.76
N ARG A 35 9.40 -0.31 8.19
CA ARG A 35 9.44 0.73 7.14
C ARG A 35 10.51 0.40 6.08
N ASP A 36 10.64 -0.88 5.75
CA ASP A 36 11.63 -1.39 4.80
C ASP A 36 10.99 -1.70 3.42
N SER A 37 11.83 -2.02 2.45
CA SER A 37 11.40 -2.41 1.10
C SER A 37 10.54 -3.68 1.07
N SER A 38 10.49 -4.44 2.16
CA SER A 38 9.58 -5.58 2.31
C SER A 38 8.10 -5.17 2.28
N LEU A 39 7.77 -3.92 2.61
CA LEU A 39 6.40 -3.45 2.51
C LEU A 39 5.92 -3.41 1.05
N LYS A 40 6.82 -3.20 0.08
CA LYS A 40 6.46 -3.17 -1.35
C LYS A 40 5.76 -4.46 -1.78
N SER A 41 6.32 -5.62 -1.45
CA SER A 41 5.70 -6.92 -1.80
C SER A 41 4.37 -7.13 -1.07
N ASN A 42 4.22 -6.61 0.15
CA ASN A 42 2.96 -6.63 0.89
C ASN A 42 1.90 -5.74 0.22
N PHE A 43 2.25 -4.54 -0.27
CA PHE A 43 1.34 -3.70 -1.06
C PHE A 43 0.98 -4.37 -2.40
N GLU A 44 1.97 -4.89 -3.12
CA GLU A 44 1.76 -5.59 -4.40
C GLU A 44 0.94 -6.88 -4.25
N ALA A 45 0.87 -7.50 -3.07
CA ALA A 45 0.00 -8.66 -2.82
C ALA A 45 -1.49 -8.32 -3.07
N TYR A 46 -1.87 -7.05 -2.92
CA TYR A 46 -3.22 -6.53 -3.14
C TYR A 46 -3.49 -6.08 -4.59
N LYS A 47 -2.79 -6.66 -5.56
CA LYS A 47 -2.99 -6.45 -7.00
C LYS A 47 -4.13 -7.28 -7.63
N LYS A 48 -4.70 -8.22 -6.88
CA LYS A 48 -5.67 -9.20 -7.40
C LYS A 48 -7.12 -8.73 -7.18
N VAL A 49 -7.93 -8.81 -8.22
CA VAL A 49 -9.40 -8.68 -8.16
C VAL A 49 -9.99 -10.00 -8.63
N GLY A 50 -10.74 -10.66 -7.75
CA GLY A 50 -11.13 -12.05 -7.95
C GLY A 50 -9.90 -12.95 -8.11
N ASN A 51 -9.87 -13.73 -9.19
CA ASN A 51 -8.76 -14.64 -9.51
C ASN A 51 -7.73 -14.07 -10.50
N LYS A 52 -7.85 -12.79 -10.90
CA LYS A 52 -6.97 -12.16 -11.89
C LYS A 52 -6.13 -11.04 -11.28
N VAL A 53 -4.88 -10.96 -11.72
CA VAL A 53 -3.99 -9.83 -11.40
C VAL A 53 -4.35 -8.67 -12.32
N CYS A 54 -4.65 -7.51 -11.73
CA CYS A 54 -4.92 -6.28 -12.47
C CYS A 54 -3.68 -5.38 -12.45
N GLN A 55 -3.10 -5.13 -13.63
CA GLN A 55 -1.91 -4.28 -13.75
C GLN A 55 -2.15 -2.86 -13.22
N GLY A 56 -3.34 -2.30 -13.43
CA GLY A 56 -3.70 -0.97 -12.91
C GLY A 56 -3.66 -0.89 -11.38
N LEU A 57 -4.02 -1.98 -10.68
CA LEU A 57 -3.87 -2.06 -9.24
C LEU A 57 -2.41 -2.22 -8.83
N LEU A 58 -1.63 -3.02 -9.55
CA LEU A 58 -0.21 -3.15 -9.27
C LEU A 58 0.50 -1.78 -9.33
N ASN A 59 0.22 -1.00 -10.37
CA ASN A 59 0.76 0.35 -10.51
C ASN A 59 0.31 1.25 -9.34
N ARG A 60 -0.98 1.22 -8.99
CA ARG A 60 -1.52 1.99 -7.86
C ARG A 60 -0.90 1.60 -6.51
N ARG A 61 -0.65 0.31 -6.28
CA ARG A 61 0.01 -0.20 -5.07
C ARG A 61 1.47 0.25 -4.97
N ARG A 62 2.15 0.40 -6.10
CA ARG A 62 3.51 0.96 -6.14
C ARG A 62 3.50 2.45 -5.79
N ASP A 63 2.57 3.22 -6.34
CA ASP A 63 2.44 4.64 -5.99
C ASP A 63 2.13 4.82 -4.50
N GLU A 64 1.22 4.02 -3.93
CA GLU A 64 0.88 4.07 -2.50
C GLU A 64 2.09 3.70 -1.62
N TYR A 65 2.91 2.75 -2.05
CA TYR A 65 4.17 2.40 -1.37
C TYR A 65 5.20 3.54 -1.46
N GLU A 66 5.35 4.17 -2.62
CA GLU A 66 6.26 5.30 -2.83
C GLU A 66 5.84 6.52 -2.01
N MET A 67 4.54 6.82 -1.98
CA MET A 67 3.95 7.84 -1.12
C MET A 67 4.21 7.52 0.37
N PHE A 68 4.04 6.27 0.77
CA PHE A 68 4.27 5.86 2.15
C PHE A 68 5.74 5.96 2.59
N MET A 69 6.69 5.64 1.69
CA MET A 69 8.12 5.63 2.00
C MET A 69 8.82 6.97 1.81
N TYR A 70 8.53 7.63 0.70
CA TYR A 70 9.26 8.82 0.27
C TYR A 70 8.40 10.09 0.38
N GLY A 71 7.09 9.96 0.64
CA GLY A 71 6.18 11.09 0.57
C GLY A 71 6.03 11.64 -0.85
N ASP A 72 6.36 10.84 -1.87
CA ASP A 72 6.25 11.24 -3.25
C ASP A 72 4.81 10.99 -3.74
N TYR A 73 4.14 12.08 -4.11
CA TYR A 73 2.80 12.06 -4.68
C TYR A 73 2.83 12.12 -6.21
N LYS A 74 4.01 12.23 -6.81
CA LYS A 74 4.19 12.35 -8.26
C LYS A 74 4.62 11.01 -8.83
N ARG A 75 3.83 10.48 -9.77
CA ARG A 75 4.24 9.39 -10.68
C ARG A 75 5.29 9.91 -11.67
N ASN A 76 6.46 10.32 -11.19
CA ASN A 76 7.58 10.63 -12.08
C ASN A 76 8.29 9.32 -12.40
N HIS A 77 7.84 8.64 -13.46
CA HIS A 77 8.43 7.40 -13.96
C HIS A 77 8.74 7.50 -15.45
#